data_AF-A0A2J8QPU2-F1
#
_entry.id   AF-A0A2J8QPU2-F1
#
_cell.length_a   1.000
_cell.length_b   1.000
_cell.length_c   1.000
_cell.angle_alpha   90.00
_cell.angle_beta   90.00
_cell.angle_gamma   90.00
#
_symmetry.space_group_name_H-M   'P 1'
#
loop_
_entity.id
_entity.type
_entity.pdbx_description
1 polymer ?
#
loop_
_entity_poly.entity_id
_entity_poly.type
_entity_poly.pdbx_seq_one_letter_code
_entity_poly.pdbx_strand_id
1 'polypeptide(L)'
;ALNFQTPGLPMDLQNGKFLDNGGSGYILKPHFLRESKSYFNPSNIKEGMPITLTIRLISGIQLPLTHSSSNKGYRRIPLFSRMGESLEPASLFVYVWYVR
;
A
#
# COMPACT_ATOMS: atom_id res chain seq x y z
N ALA A 1 -17.06 6.69 -3.42
CA ALA A 1 -16.80 7.18 -2.05
C ALA A 1 -16.80 5.99 -1.10
N LEU A 2 -16.12 6.09 0.06
CA LEU A 2 -16.03 5.03 1.06
C LEU A 2 -16.55 5.53 2.41
N ASN A 3 -16.98 4.61 3.27
CA ASN A 3 -17.37 4.90 4.64
C ASN A 3 -16.11 5.03 5.52
N PHE A 4 -15.72 6.26 5.88
CA PHE A 4 -14.51 6.52 6.68
C PHE A 4 -14.58 5.96 8.11
N GLN A 5 -15.79 5.73 8.62
CA GLN A 5 -16.01 5.18 9.96
C GLN A 5 -15.79 3.66 10.01
N THR A 6 -15.69 2.98 8.86
CA THR A 6 -15.57 1.53 8.79
C THR A 6 -14.10 1.14 8.56
N PRO A 7 -13.40 0.58 9.56
CA PRO A 7 -12.05 0.06 9.35
C PRO A 7 -12.07 -1.16 8.42
N GLY A 8 -10.98 -1.40 7.70
CA GLY A 8 -10.81 -2.56 6.84
C GLY A 8 -10.06 -2.26 5.55
N LEU A 9 -9.86 -3.28 4.71
CA LEU A 9 -9.03 -3.21 3.50
C LEU A 9 -9.34 -2.00 2.59
N PRO A 10 -10.60 -1.65 2.28
CA PRO A 10 -10.88 -0.48 1.44
C PRO A 10 -10.36 0.82 2.06
N MET A 11 -10.47 0.96 3.37
CA MET A 11 -10.00 2.14 4.10
C MET A 11 -8.48 2.13 4.29
N ASP A 12 -7.88 0.96 4.49
CA ASP A 12 -6.43 0.80 4.55
C ASP A 12 -5.77 1.20 3.21
N LEU A 13 -6.34 0.77 2.08
CA LEU A 13 -5.90 1.14 0.74
C LEU A 13 -6.13 2.62 0.44
N GLN A 14 -7.27 3.17 0.86
CA GLN A 14 -7.58 4.60 0.72
C GLN A 14 -6.57 5.44 1.50
N ASN A 15 -6.34 5.12 2.78
CA ASN A 15 -5.36 5.82 3.61
C ASN A 15 -3.96 5.69 3.02
N GLY A 16 -3.52 4.48 2.67
CA GLY A 16 -2.22 4.23 2.05
C GLY A 16 -2.01 5.02 0.76
N LYS A 17 -3.02 5.05 -0.13
CA LYS A 17 -2.97 5.81 -1.38
C LYS A 17 -2.81 7.30 -1.09
N PHE A 18 -3.64 7.87 -0.21
CA PHE A 18 -3.70 9.31 0.05
C PHE A 18 -2.67 9.84 1.05
N LEU A 19 -1.73 9.00 1.53
CA LEU A 19 -0.49 9.46 2.15
C LEU A 19 0.43 10.17 1.16
N ASP A 20 0.34 9.83 -0.12
CA ASP A 20 1.10 10.49 -1.18
C ASP A 20 0.71 11.96 -1.32
N ASN A 21 1.57 12.75 -1.98
CA ASN A 21 1.42 14.19 -2.13
C ASN A 21 1.17 14.90 -0.78
N GLY A 22 1.93 14.49 0.23
CA GLY A 22 1.93 15.08 1.57
C GLY A 22 0.62 14.94 2.35
N GLY A 23 -0.24 13.98 2.00
CA GLY A 23 -1.51 13.81 2.71
C GLY A 23 -2.58 14.84 2.36
N SER A 24 -2.43 15.59 1.26
CA SER A 24 -3.32 16.71 0.90
C SER A 24 -4.76 16.33 0.56
N GLY A 25 -5.05 15.04 0.39
CA GLY A 25 -6.33 14.55 -0.12
C GLY A 25 -6.45 14.58 -1.64
N TYR A 26 -5.43 15.05 -2.37
CA TYR A 26 -5.40 15.10 -3.83
C TYR A 26 -4.15 14.40 -4.37
N ILE A 27 -4.33 13.53 -5.38
CA ILE A 27 -3.24 12.84 -6.07
C ILE A 27 -3.43 12.98 -7.56
N LEU A 28 -2.37 13.43 -8.25
CA LEU A 28 -2.36 13.55 -9.69
C LEU A 28 -2.42 12.16 -10.32
N LYS A 29 -3.38 11.93 -11.21
CA LYS A 29 -3.46 10.68 -11.97
C LYS A 29 -2.23 10.54 -12.91
N PRO A 30 -1.77 9.32 -13.19
CA PRO A 30 -0.74 9.06 -14.20
C PRO A 30 -1.09 9.69 -15.55
N HIS A 31 -0.07 10.02 -16.34
CA HIS A 31 -0.21 10.73 -17.62
C HIS A 31 -1.23 10.06 -18.56
N PHE A 32 -1.10 8.75 -18.74
CA PHE A 32 -1.97 7.96 -19.60
C PHE A 32 -3.45 7.88 -19.13
N LEU A 33 -3.78 8.34 -17.92
CA LEU A 33 -5.17 8.49 -17.45
C LEU A 33 -5.69 9.93 -17.55
N ARG A 34 -4.84 10.87 -17.97
CA ARG A 34 -5.17 12.28 -18.18
C ARG A 34 -5.29 12.62 -19.66
N GLU A 35 -4.66 11.84 -20.53
CA GLU A 35 -4.71 12.03 -21.98
C GLU A 35 -6.01 11.51 -22.61
N SER A 36 -6.63 12.34 -23.44
CA SER A 36 -7.86 11.97 -24.17
C SER A 36 -7.65 10.89 -25.23
N LYS A 37 -6.44 10.79 -25.79
CA LYS A 37 -6.07 9.81 -26.82
C LYS A 37 -5.46 8.52 -26.27
N SER A 38 -5.45 8.34 -24.95
CA SER A 38 -4.88 7.14 -24.34
C SER A 38 -5.70 5.89 -24.71
N TYR A 39 -5.01 4.82 -25.11
CA TYR A 39 -5.60 3.51 -25.37
C TYR A 39 -5.57 2.58 -24.14
N PHE A 40 -5.20 3.11 -22.96
CA PHE A 40 -5.10 2.32 -21.74
C PHE A 40 -6.44 1.68 -21.38
N ASN A 41 -6.44 0.36 -21.24
CA ASN A 41 -7.58 -0.41 -20.76
C ASN A 41 -7.15 -1.26 -19.55
N PRO A 42 -7.70 -1.00 -18.34
CA PRO A 42 -7.30 -1.75 -17.14
C PRO A 42 -7.68 -3.23 -17.20
N SER A 43 -8.69 -3.61 -17.99
CA SER A 43 -9.10 -5.01 -18.19
C SER A 43 -8.27 -5.72 -19.27
N ASN A 44 -7.47 -4.98 -20.05
CA ASN A 44 -6.64 -5.50 -21.13
C ASN A 44 -5.35 -4.69 -21.25
N ILE A 45 -4.42 -4.96 -20.32
CA ILE A 45 -3.13 -4.28 -20.25
C ILE A 45 -2.23 -4.84 -21.35
N LYS A 46 -2.14 -4.13 -22.47
CA LYS A 46 -1.33 -4.52 -23.63
C LYS A 46 0.13 -4.06 -23.53
N GLU A 47 0.36 -2.94 -22.86
CA GLU A 47 1.66 -2.27 -22.80
C GLU A 47 1.96 -1.85 -21.36
N GLY A 48 3.15 -2.21 -20.90
CA GLY A 48 3.70 -1.83 -19.60
C GLY A 48 5.13 -2.32 -19.50
N MET A 49 5.98 -1.59 -18.77
CA MET A 49 7.29 -2.09 -18.38
C MET A 49 7.12 -2.85 -17.07
N PRO A 50 7.14 -4.20 -17.07
CA PRO A 50 7.02 -4.95 -15.83
C PRO A 50 8.22 -4.62 -14.93
N ILE A 51 7.93 -4.32 -13.67
CA ILE A 51 8.97 -4.12 -12.65
C ILE A 51 8.94 -5.34 -11.73
N THR A 52 10.08 -6.01 -11.57
CA THR A 52 10.24 -7.08 -10.59
C THR A 52 10.73 -6.48 -9.28
N LEU A 53 9.90 -6.53 -8.25
CA LEU A 53 10.26 -6.17 -6.88
C LEU A 53 10.45 -7.44 -6.05
N THR A 54 11.64 -7.62 -5.47
CA THR A 54 11.90 -8.71 -4.52
C THR A 54 11.93 -8.15 -3.10
N ILE A 55 11.00 -8.62 -2.27
CA ILE A 55 10.94 -8.26 -0.85
C ILE A 55 11.37 -9.47 -0.03
N ARG A 56 12.37 -9.28 0.84
CA ARG A 56 12.79 -10.28 1.83
C ARG A 56 12.44 -9.76 3.22
N LEU A 57 11.48 -10.39 3.87
CA LEU A 57 11.18 -10.12 5.28
C LEU A 57 12.28 -10.76 6.14
N ILE A 58 12.98 -9.94 6.94
CA ILE A 58 14.09 -10.40 7.79
C ILE A 58 13.56 -10.72 9.19
N SER A 59 12.85 -9.78 9.81
CA SER A 59 12.31 -9.90 11.18
C SER A 59 11.18 -8.89 11.42
N GLY A 60 10.33 -9.16 12.41
CA GLY A 60 9.42 -8.17 13.01
C GLY A 60 9.81 -7.92 14.46
N ILE A 61 10.03 -6.67 14.85
CA ILE A 61 10.47 -6.29 16.20
C ILE A 61 9.40 -5.38 16.82
N GLN A 62 9.11 -5.55 18.11
CA GLN A 62 8.14 -4.72 18.86
C GLN A 62 6.76 -4.64 18.19
N LEU A 63 6.31 -5.75 17.59
CA LEU A 63 4.97 -5.82 17.03
C LEU A 63 3.95 -5.60 18.16
N PRO A 64 2.99 -4.68 17.99
CA PRO A 64 2.06 -4.33 19.06
C PRO A 64 1.23 -5.55 19.46
N LEU A 65 1.11 -5.76 20.78
CA LEU A 65 0.25 -6.79 21.36
C LEU A 65 -1.21 -6.42 21.10
N THR A 66 -1.95 -7.26 20.40
CA THR A 66 -3.38 -7.05 20.21
C THR A 66 -4.13 -7.56 21.43
N HIS A 67 -4.76 -6.66 22.20
CA HIS A 67 -5.66 -7.00 23.31
C HIS A 67 -7.01 -7.53 22.80
N SER A 68 -6.97 -8.65 22.10
CA SER A 68 -8.06 -9.60 21.84
C SER A 68 -7.55 -10.61 20.82
N SER A 69 -7.82 -11.87 21.07
CA SER A 69 -7.35 -13.05 20.32
C SER A 69 -7.90 -13.17 18.89
N SER A 70 -8.19 -12.07 18.20
CA SER A 70 -8.80 -12.10 16.86
C SER A 70 -8.49 -10.92 15.94
N ASN A 71 -7.50 -10.07 16.23
CA ASN A 71 -7.18 -8.95 15.33
C ASN A 71 -6.13 -9.35 14.29
N LYS A 72 -6.54 -10.25 13.40
CA LYS A 72 -5.91 -10.38 12.10
C LYS A 72 -6.09 -9.05 11.36
N GLY A 73 -5.05 -8.51 10.76
CA GLY A 73 -5.16 -7.21 10.11
C GLY A 73 -3.93 -6.82 9.32
N TYR A 74 -4.13 -5.89 8.40
CA TYR A 74 -3.04 -5.29 7.65
C TYR A 74 -2.22 -4.38 8.55
N ARG A 75 -0.89 -4.50 8.42
CA ARG A 75 0.07 -3.64 9.09
C ARG A 75 0.94 -2.98 8.04
N ARG A 76 1.12 -1.66 8.18
CA ARG A 76 2.05 -0.89 7.37
C ARG A 76 3.46 -1.15 7.88
N ILE A 77 4.30 -1.69 7.01
CA ILE A 77 5.72 -1.88 7.26
C ILE A 77 6.46 -0.87 6.39
N PRO A 78 7.17 0.11 6.98
CA PRO A 78 7.99 1.03 6.22
C PRO A 78 9.11 0.25 5.52
N LEU A 79 9.34 0.56 4.25
CA LEU A 79 10.40 -0.07 3.47
C LEU A 79 11.66 0.78 3.55
N PHE A 80 12.81 0.11 3.65
CA PHE A 80 14.13 0.73 3.63
C PHE A 80 14.98 0.10 2.52
N SER A 81 15.85 0.90 1.90
CA SER A 81 16.84 0.43 0.93
C SER A 81 17.89 -0.46 1.60
N ARG A 82 18.72 -1.17 0.81
CA ARG A 82 19.85 -1.94 1.36
C ARG A 82 20.85 -1.07 2.14
N MET A 83 20.88 0.23 1.89
CA MET A 83 21.72 1.20 2.57
C MET A 83 21.04 1.83 3.79
N GLY A 84 19.82 1.39 4.13
CA GLY A 84 19.05 1.90 5.28
C GLY A 84 18.26 3.17 4.99
N GLU A 85 18.21 3.62 3.74
CA GLU A 85 17.44 4.81 3.37
C GLU A 85 15.95 4.51 3.34
N SER A 86 15.13 5.40 3.90
CA SER A 86 13.67 5.24 3.85
C SER A 86 13.17 5.32 2.41
N LEU A 87 12.28 4.40 2.05
CA LEU A 87 11.62 4.38 0.75
C LEU A 87 10.22 5.00 0.79
N GLU A 88 9.90 5.83 1.78
CA GLU A 88 8.63 6.56 1.83
C GLU A 88 8.37 7.31 0.50
N PRO A 89 7.15 7.24 -0.07
CA PRO A 89 5.92 6.70 0.55
C PRO A 89 5.71 5.19 0.37
N ALA A 90 6.65 4.45 -0.23
CA ALA A 90 6.50 3.02 -0.47
C ALA A 90 6.44 2.25 0.86
N SER A 91 5.33 1.54 1.06
CA SER A 91 5.10 0.75 2.26
C SER A 91 4.47 -0.59 1.90
N LEU A 92 4.83 -1.63 2.65
CA LEU A 92 4.24 -2.95 2.47
C LEU A 92 3.10 -3.13 3.48
N PHE A 93 1.94 -3.56 2.98
CA PHE A 93 0.84 -3.98 3.82
C PHE A 93 0.91 -5.50 4.00
N VAL A 94 1.30 -5.94 5.20
CA VAL A 94 1.33 -7.37 5.53
C VAL A 94 0.13 -7.72 6.38
N TYR A 95 -0.61 -8.76 5.99
CA TYR A 95 -1.65 -9.35 6.83
C TYR A 95 -1.00 -10.25 7.87
N VAL A 96 -1.08 -9.87 9.14
CA VAL A 96 -0.51 -10.64 10.24
C VAL A 96 -1.60 -11.51 10.88
N TRP A 97 -1.31 -12.80 11.00
CA TRP A 97 -2.11 -13.77 11.72
C TRP A 97 -1.25 -14.49 12.77
N TYR A 98 -1.82 -14.77 13.93
CA TYR A 98 -1.17 -15.61 14.94
C TYR A 98 -1.85 -16.98 14.90
N VAL A 99 -1.07 -18.02 14.69
CA VAL A 99 -1.50 -19.40 14.94
C VAL A 99 -1.10 -19.70 16.38
N ARG A 100 -2.08 -20.05 17.22
CA ARG A 100 -1.82 -20.61 18.55
C ARG A 100 -1.43 -22.06 18.41
#